data_AF-A0A2M8FZG3-F1
#
_entry.id   AF-A0A2M8FZG3-F1
#
_cell.length_a   1.000
_cell.length_b   1.000
_cell.length_c   1.000
_cell.angle_alpha   90.00
_cell.angle_beta   90.00
_cell.angle_gamma   90.00
#
_symmetry.space_group_name_H-M   'P 1'
#
loop_
_entity.id
_entity.type
_entity.pdbx_description
1 polymer ?
#
loop_
_entity_poly.entity_id
_entity_poly.type
_entity_poly.pdbx_seq_one_letter_code
_entity_poly.pdbx_strand_id
1 'polypeptide(L)'
;CKTFHFFVKWRFCSCLFFQIERKKEKENFSKRKNMNKRGFTLIELIVVITTMAILAVVAMPRFMTIVPEARESTRDGVVGAVRSGVSIAYGASLADNGSSASYPATLDAAALGPCVGECFDFVIHDGVNDQKWEKLSDTRYRYEADEVDAATFEYNPNSGTFERIEEE
;
A
#
# COMPACT_ATOMS: atom_id res chain seq x y z
N CYS A 1 29.93 14.35 -10.86
CA CYS A 1 29.33 13.08 -11.31
C CYS A 1 27.84 13.11 -10.96
N LYS A 2 27.00 12.90 -11.97
CA LYS A 2 25.52 12.89 -12.00
C LYS A 2 24.95 12.21 -10.73
N THR A 3 23.98 12.77 -9.99
CA THR A 3 22.54 12.68 -10.29
C THR A 3 21.75 13.70 -9.43
N PHE A 4 21.57 14.91 -9.94
CA PHE A 4 20.71 15.96 -9.36
C PHE A 4 19.85 16.51 -10.51
N HIS A 5 18.95 15.67 -11.03
CA HIS A 5 18.17 16.02 -12.22
C HIS A 5 16.82 15.31 -12.24
N PHE A 6 15.99 15.55 -11.21
CA PHE A 6 14.59 15.13 -11.23
C PHE A 6 13.58 16.22 -10.83
N PHE A 7 14.03 17.43 -10.49
CA PHE A 7 13.15 18.51 -10.00
C PHE A 7 12.87 19.65 -11.00
N VAL A 8 13.30 19.54 -12.26
CA VAL A 8 13.14 20.61 -13.30
C VAL A 8 12.33 20.14 -14.51
N LYS A 9 11.47 19.12 -14.35
CA LYS A 9 10.62 18.59 -15.45
C LYS A 9 9.12 18.62 -15.18
N TRP A 10 8.68 19.49 -14.26
CA TRP A 10 7.26 19.72 -13.96
C TRP A 10 6.79 21.17 -14.11
N ARG A 11 7.62 22.05 -14.72
CA ARG A 11 7.25 23.45 -15.02
C ARG A 11 7.06 23.77 -16.51
N PHE A 12 7.08 22.74 -17.37
CA PHE A 12 6.86 22.89 -18.82
C PHE A 12 5.68 22.08 -19.38
N CYS A 13 4.96 21.33 -18.54
CA CYS A 13 3.74 20.60 -18.95
C CYS A 13 2.47 21.34 -18.46
N SER A 14 2.46 22.67 -18.54
CA SER A 14 1.28 23.51 -18.24
C SER A 14 0.95 24.49 -19.37
N CYS A 15 1.62 24.38 -20.53
CA CYS A 15 1.35 25.21 -21.71
C CYS A 15 1.02 24.43 -22.99
N LEU A 16 1.16 23.09 -23.00
CA LEU A 16 0.83 22.28 -24.18
C LEU A 16 -0.46 21.47 -24.08
N PHE A 17 -1.15 21.46 -22.93
CA PHE A 17 -2.40 20.72 -22.76
C PHE A 17 -3.67 21.60 -22.82
N PHE A 18 -3.52 22.93 -22.97
CA PHE A 18 -4.65 23.87 -22.91
C PHE A 18 -4.89 24.67 -24.21
N GLN A 19 -4.30 24.27 -25.35
CA GLN A 19 -4.39 25.03 -26.61
C GLN A 19 -4.69 24.19 -27.86
N ILE A 20 -5.20 22.96 -27.75
CA ILE A 20 -5.63 22.17 -28.93
C ILE A 20 -6.97 21.48 -28.67
N GLU A 21 -8.07 22.24 -28.80
CA GLU A 21 -9.33 21.74 -29.42
C GLU A 21 -10.30 22.88 -29.78
N ARG A 22 -9.84 23.86 -30.57
CA ARG A 22 -10.75 24.71 -31.36
C ARG A 22 -10.30 24.75 -32.81
N LYS A 23 -10.61 23.70 -33.58
CA LYS A 23 -10.83 23.83 -35.02
C LYS A 23 -12.10 23.09 -35.43
N LYS A 24 -12.98 23.87 -36.07
CA LYS A 24 -14.24 23.47 -36.68
C LYS A 24 -14.04 22.29 -37.63
N GLU A 25 -14.84 21.25 -37.48
CA GLU A 25 -15.19 20.36 -38.59
C GLU A 25 -16.70 20.41 -38.75
N LYS A 26 -17.14 21.19 -39.75
CA LYS A 26 -18.50 21.16 -40.26
C LYS A 26 -18.48 20.28 -41.52
N GLU A 27 -19.41 19.31 -41.49
CA GLU A 27 -20.08 18.68 -42.62
C GLU A 27 -19.35 17.54 -43.34
N ASN A 28 -19.62 16.30 -42.88
CA ASN A 28 -19.90 15.13 -43.73
C ASN A 28 -20.58 14.02 -42.91
N PHE A 29 -21.80 14.28 -42.41
CA PHE A 29 -22.64 13.21 -41.83
C PHE A 29 -23.68 12.77 -42.85
N SER A 30 -23.24 11.94 -43.80
CA SER A 30 -24.10 11.23 -44.74
C SER A 30 -25.06 10.29 -43.99
N LYS A 31 -26.31 10.72 -43.91
CA LYS A 31 -27.54 9.91 -44.05
C LYS A 31 -27.52 8.50 -43.41
N ARG A 32 -27.44 8.42 -42.08
CA ARG A 32 -27.85 7.21 -41.35
C ARG A 32 -29.37 7.20 -41.19
N LYS A 33 -30.03 6.14 -41.69
CA LYS A 33 -31.47 5.85 -41.50
C LYS A 33 -31.87 6.01 -40.03
N ASN A 34 -33.06 6.57 -39.82
CA ASN A 34 -33.74 6.62 -38.52
C ASN A 34 -33.86 5.22 -37.92
N MET A 35 -32.96 4.89 -37.00
CA MET A 35 -33.24 3.95 -35.94
C MET A 35 -34.10 4.71 -34.94
N ASN A 36 -35.28 4.18 -34.58
CA ASN A 36 -36.17 4.73 -33.56
C ASN A 36 -35.37 5.25 -32.35
N LYS A 37 -35.15 6.56 -32.29
CA LYS A 37 -34.51 7.21 -31.16
C LYS A 37 -35.55 7.32 -30.06
N ARG A 38 -35.70 6.24 -29.29
CA ARG A 38 -36.27 6.30 -27.95
C ARG A 38 -35.30 7.15 -27.12
N GLY A 39 -35.57 8.45 -27.08
CA GLY A 39 -34.78 9.41 -26.33
C GLY A 39 -34.91 9.12 -24.84
N PHE A 40 -33.77 9.01 -24.17
CA PHE A 40 -33.68 8.98 -22.71
C PHE A 40 -34.37 10.24 -22.17
N THR A 41 -35.26 10.09 -21.20
CA THR A 41 -35.96 11.26 -20.65
C THR A 41 -35.00 12.03 -19.74
N LEU A 42 -35.08 13.36 -19.71
CA LEU A 42 -34.23 14.18 -18.83
C LEU A 42 -34.44 13.83 -17.35
N ILE A 43 -35.66 13.43 -16.99
CA ILE A 43 -36.00 13.03 -15.62
C ILE A 43 -35.31 11.73 -15.20
N GLU A 44 -35.13 10.78 -16.13
CA GLU A 44 -34.45 9.50 -15.87
C GLU A 44 -32.98 9.71 -15.53
N LEU A 45 -32.31 10.69 -16.16
CA LEU A 45 -30.95 11.06 -15.81
C LEU A 45 -30.88 11.78 -14.45
N ILE A 46 -31.83 12.67 -14.16
CA ILE A 46 -31.87 13.45 -12.92
C ILE A 46 -32.03 12.54 -11.69
N VAL A 47 -32.95 11.59 -11.73
CA VAL A 47 -33.17 10.66 -10.62
C VAL A 47 -31.90 9.85 -10.31
N VAL A 48 -31.15 9.43 -11.33
CA VAL A 48 -29.91 8.65 -11.13
C VAL A 48 -28.83 9.49 -10.45
N ILE A 49 -28.57 10.71 -10.92
CA ILE A 49 -27.53 11.55 -10.30
C ILE A 49 -27.93 12.03 -8.89
N THR A 50 -29.21 12.31 -8.66
CA THR A 50 -29.70 12.72 -7.33
C THR A 50 -29.62 11.57 -6.33
N THR A 51 -29.98 10.36 -6.74
CA THR A 51 -29.83 9.18 -5.87
C THR A 51 -28.36 8.85 -5.60
N MET A 52 -27.48 8.94 -6.62
CA MET A 52 -26.04 8.79 -6.42
C MET A 52 -25.47 9.85 -5.46
N ALA A 53 -25.96 11.09 -5.50
CA ALA A 53 -25.52 12.15 -4.60
C ALA A 53 -25.85 11.84 -3.12
N ILE A 54 -27.06 11.34 -2.84
CA ILE A 54 -27.48 10.99 -1.46
C ILE A 54 -26.65 9.82 -0.93
N LEU A 55 -26.44 8.78 -1.74
CA LEU A 55 -25.65 7.62 -1.34
C LEU A 55 -24.19 7.98 -1.03
N ALA A 56 -23.59 8.89 -1.81
CA ALA A 56 -22.21 9.31 -1.60
C ALA A 56 -22.00 10.01 -0.24
N VAL A 57 -22.92 10.90 0.15
CA VAL A 57 -22.83 11.65 1.41
C VAL A 57 -22.92 10.72 2.62
N VAL A 58 -23.82 9.73 2.59
CA VAL A 58 -24.00 8.80 3.72
C VAL A 58 -22.84 7.79 3.82
N ALA A 59 -22.24 7.41 2.70
CA ALA A 59 -21.16 6.41 2.68
C ALA A 59 -19.80 6.97 3.11
N MET A 60 -19.49 8.23 2.76
CA MET A 60 -18.19 8.87 3.01
C MET A 60 -17.66 8.74 4.45
N PRO A 61 -18.42 9.03 5.52
CA PRO A 61 -17.88 8.97 6.89
C PRO A 61 -17.44 7.57 7.32
N ARG A 62 -18.08 6.51 6.81
CA ARG A 62 -17.70 5.12 7.12
C ARG A 62 -16.45 4.69 6.36
N PHE A 63 -16.29 5.14 5.12
CA PHE A 63 -15.09 4.86 4.33
C PHE A 63 -13.82 5.41 4.98
N MET A 64 -13.90 6.56 5.67
CA MET A 64 -12.74 7.16 6.32
C MET A 64 -12.20 6.35 7.51
N THR A 65 -13.02 5.52 8.18
CA THR A 65 -12.57 4.70 9.32
C THR A 65 -12.14 3.29 8.91
N ILE A 66 -12.80 2.70 7.90
CA ILE A 66 -12.55 1.30 7.50
C ILE A 66 -11.18 1.12 6.83
N VAL A 67 -10.74 2.11 6.05
CA VAL A 67 -9.45 2.04 5.34
C VAL A 67 -8.25 1.96 6.30
N PRO A 68 -8.08 2.86 7.29
CA PRO A 68 -6.97 2.76 8.24
C PRO A 68 -7.07 1.48 9.09
N GLU A 69 -8.27 1.09 9.55
CA GLU A 69 -8.48 -0.17 10.28
C GLU A 69 -8.05 -1.40 9.46
N ALA A 70 -8.34 -1.42 8.15
CA ALA A 70 -7.93 -2.51 7.26
C ALA A 70 -6.41 -2.56 7.06
N ARG A 71 -5.75 -1.39 6.99
CA ARG A 71 -4.28 -1.30 6.88
C ARG A 71 -3.61 -1.76 8.16
N GLU A 72 -4.14 -1.34 9.32
CA GLU A 72 -3.70 -1.79 10.64
C GLU A 72 -3.85 -3.30 10.78
N SER A 73 -5.02 -3.86 10.42
CA SER A 73 -5.23 -5.31 10.45
C SER A 73 -4.28 -6.08 9.53
N THR A 74 -3.93 -5.52 8.36
CA THR A 74 -2.94 -6.14 7.45
C THR A 74 -1.55 -6.16 8.07
N ARG A 75 -1.12 -5.03 8.63
CA ARG A 75 0.16 -4.90 9.35
C ARG A 75 0.23 -5.88 10.51
N ASP A 76 -0.82 -5.94 11.34
CA ASP A 76 -0.87 -6.82 12.50
C ASP A 76 -0.90 -8.30 12.10
N GLY A 77 -1.48 -8.62 10.94
CA GLY A 77 -1.37 -9.94 10.33
C GLY A 77 0.08 -10.33 10.03
N VAL A 78 0.87 -9.42 9.44
CA VAL A 78 2.30 -9.63 9.20
C VAL A 78 3.07 -9.76 10.51
N VAL A 79 2.84 -8.85 11.48
CA VAL A 79 3.48 -8.91 12.81
C VAL A 79 3.18 -10.24 13.51
N GLY A 80 1.94 -10.72 13.42
CA GLY A 80 1.55 -12.03 13.94
C GLY A 80 2.27 -13.19 13.25
N ALA A 81 2.41 -13.12 11.92
CA ALA A 81 3.17 -14.10 11.15
C ALA A 81 4.65 -14.09 11.53
N VAL A 82 5.27 -12.92 11.74
CA VAL A 82 6.66 -12.79 12.21
C VAL A 82 6.82 -13.44 13.58
N ARG A 83 5.95 -13.13 14.55
CA ARG A 83 5.99 -13.74 15.89
C ARG A 83 5.84 -15.26 15.84
N SER A 84 4.93 -15.76 15.02
CA SER A 84 4.77 -17.20 14.79
C SER A 84 6.04 -17.79 14.18
N GLY A 85 6.58 -17.15 13.14
CA GLY A 85 7.81 -17.57 12.45
C GLY A 85 9.01 -17.64 13.37
N VAL A 86 9.20 -16.65 14.25
CA VAL A 86 10.26 -16.65 15.27
C VAL A 86 10.12 -17.84 16.23
N SER A 87 8.91 -18.15 16.69
CA SER A 87 8.68 -19.31 17.56
C SER A 87 8.92 -20.65 16.86
N ILE A 88 8.60 -20.74 15.57
CA ILE A 88 8.91 -21.92 14.74
C ILE A 88 10.42 -22.04 14.53
N ALA A 89 11.12 -20.95 14.21
CA ALA A 89 12.57 -20.94 14.05
C ALA A 89 13.29 -21.35 15.34
N TYR A 90 12.80 -20.90 16.50
CA TYR A 90 13.28 -21.35 17.80
C TYR A 90 13.01 -22.86 18.02
N GLY A 91 11.83 -23.35 17.64
CA GLY A 91 11.50 -24.78 17.68
C GLY A 91 12.41 -25.63 16.81
N ALA A 92 12.78 -25.15 15.62
CA ALA A 92 13.76 -25.79 14.75
C ALA A 92 15.16 -25.82 15.43
N SER A 93 15.58 -24.70 16.01
CA SER A 93 16.85 -24.66 16.76
C SER A 93 16.85 -25.57 18.00
N LEU A 94 15.71 -25.80 18.64
CA LEU A 94 15.57 -26.78 19.73
C LEU A 94 15.75 -28.21 19.24
N ALA A 95 15.23 -28.52 18.05
CA ALA A 95 15.41 -29.85 17.45
C ALA A 95 16.86 -30.12 17.07
N ASP A 96 17.57 -29.11 16.55
CA ASP A 96 18.94 -29.26 16.06
C ASP A 96 19.99 -29.14 17.19
N ASN A 97 19.82 -28.18 18.10
CA ASN A 97 20.82 -27.79 19.10
C ASN A 97 20.44 -28.17 20.54
N GLY A 98 19.25 -28.75 20.77
CA GLY A 98 18.79 -29.13 22.10
C GLY A 98 18.81 -27.97 23.09
N SER A 99 19.48 -28.15 24.23
CA SER A 99 19.58 -27.13 25.29
C SER A 99 20.34 -25.86 24.89
N SER A 100 21.01 -25.84 23.75
CA SER A 100 21.71 -24.67 23.21
C SER A 100 20.86 -23.89 22.19
N ALA A 101 19.55 -24.11 22.17
CA ALA A 101 18.67 -23.40 21.28
C ALA A 101 18.66 -21.89 21.53
N SER A 102 18.63 -21.13 20.44
CA SER A 102 18.54 -19.68 20.48
C SER A 102 17.54 -19.19 19.45
N TYR A 103 16.96 -18.02 19.69
CA TYR A 103 16.20 -17.31 18.66
C TYR A 103 17.12 -16.86 17.52
N PRO A 104 16.58 -16.63 16.32
CA PRO A 104 17.38 -16.11 15.21
C PRO A 104 17.96 -14.74 15.56
N ALA A 105 19.23 -14.50 15.19
CA ALA A 105 19.88 -13.22 15.49
C ALA A 105 19.27 -12.05 14.69
N THR A 106 18.72 -12.34 13.51
CA THR A 106 18.08 -11.38 12.60
C THR A 106 16.86 -12.05 11.98
N LEU A 107 15.89 -11.25 11.51
CA LEU A 107 14.67 -11.79 10.91
C LEU A 107 14.75 -11.93 9.38
N ASP A 108 15.75 -11.31 8.75
CA ASP A 108 15.95 -11.39 7.31
C ASP A 108 17.35 -11.00 6.83
N ALA A 109 17.60 -11.26 5.55
CA ALA A 109 18.76 -10.80 4.79
C ALA A 109 18.57 -9.42 4.11
N ALA A 110 17.49 -8.69 4.39
CA ALA A 110 17.20 -7.43 3.71
C ALA A 110 18.25 -6.35 4.04
N ALA A 111 18.52 -5.48 3.05
CA ALA A 111 19.38 -4.32 3.23
C ALA A 111 18.67 -3.21 4.02
N LEU A 112 19.44 -2.30 4.63
CA LEU A 112 18.86 -1.11 5.27
C LEU A 112 18.12 -0.25 4.25
N GLY A 113 16.96 0.26 4.66
CA GLY A 113 16.04 1.00 3.80
C GLY A 113 14.81 0.17 3.40
N PRO A 114 14.03 0.64 2.42
CA PRO A 114 12.86 -0.07 1.93
C PRO A 114 13.23 -1.47 1.48
N CYS A 115 12.46 -2.48 1.87
CA CYS A 115 12.65 -3.82 1.32
C CYS A 115 12.33 -3.79 -0.18
N VAL A 116 13.36 -3.87 -1.01
CA VAL A 116 13.24 -3.99 -2.48
C VAL A 116 13.01 -5.46 -2.90
N GLY A 117 12.97 -6.38 -1.93
CA GLY A 117 12.66 -7.80 -2.07
C GLY A 117 11.84 -8.30 -0.88
N GLU A 118 12.12 -9.51 -0.44
CA GLU A 118 11.41 -10.15 0.68
C GLU A 118 11.97 -9.66 2.03
N CYS A 119 11.16 -9.01 2.87
CA CYS A 119 11.49 -8.86 4.29
C CYS A 119 11.07 -10.12 5.05
N PHE A 120 11.66 -10.33 6.24
CA PHE A 120 11.33 -11.43 7.15
C PHE A 120 11.48 -12.85 6.54
N ASP A 121 12.33 -13.02 5.53
CA ASP A 121 12.50 -14.28 4.77
C ASP A 121 13.03 -15.45 5.60
N PHE A 122 13.70 -15.17 6.73
CA PHE A 122 14.17 -16.22 7.63
C PHE A 122 13.08 -16.81 8.54
N VAL A 123 12.00 -16.08 8.76
CA VAL A 123 10.93 -16.47 9.70
C VAL A 123 9.60 -16.72 9.00
N ILE A 124 9.36 -16.09 7.86
CA ILE A 124 8.18 -16.28 7.02
C ILE A 124 8.64 -16.84 5.67
N HIS A 125 8.06 -17.97 5.25
CA HIS A 125 8.36 -18.56 3.95
C HIS A 125 7.99 -17.58 2.81
N ASP A 126 8.92 -17.35 1.87
CA ASP A 126 8.85 -16.33 0.80
C ASP A 126 8.73 -14.87 1.28
N GLY A 127 8.92 -14.64 2.58
CA GLY A 127 8.90 -13.33 3.22
C GLY A 127 7.69 -12.45 2.87
N VAL A 128 7.87 -11.13 3.01
CA VAL A 128 6.87 -10.12 2.66
C VAL A 128 7.48 -9.14 1.66
N ASN A 129 6.83 -8.97 0.51
CA ASN A 129 7.28 -8.09 -0.57
C ASN A 129 6.16 -7.11 -0.99
N ASP A 130 5.66 -6.33 -0.03
CA ASP A 130 4.64 -5.31 -0.25
C ASP A 130 5.21 -3.89 -0.40
N GLN A 131 6.54 -3.74 -0.30
CA GLN A 131 7.28 -2.47 -0.31
C GLN A 131 6.85 -1.46 0.77
N LYS A 132 6.09 -1.90 1.78
CA LYS A 132 5.65 -1.04 2.91
C LYS A 132 6.55 -1.19 4.12
N TRP A 133 7.32 -2.27 4.16
CA TRP A 133 8.29 -2.52 5.21
C TRP A 133 9.68 -2.01 4.81
N GLU A 134 10.32 -1.36 5.77
CA GLU A 134 11.68 -0.84 5.68
C GLU A 134 12.48 -1.36 6.87
N LYS A 135 13.71 -1.78 6.61
CA LYS A 135 14.66 -2.17 7.65
C LYS A 135 15.46 -0.96 8.09
N LEU A 136 15.27 -0.52 9.34
CA LEU A 136 16.02 0.58 9.94
C LEU A 136 17.35 0.10 10.55
N SER A 137 17.35 -1.11 11.11
CA SER A 137 18.53 -1.82 11.61
C SER A 137 18.29 -3.33 11.60
N ASP A 138 19.27 -4.14 11.99
CA ASP A 138 19.12 -5.60 12.10
C ASP A 138 17.95 -6.05 12.99
N THR A 139 17.60 -5.23 13.97
CA THR A 139 16.51 -5.48 14.92
C THR A 139 15.32 -4.54 14.76
N ARG A 140 15.41 -3.48 13.95
CA ARG A 140 14.36 -2.46 13.86
C ARG A 140 13.78 -2.37 12.46
N TYR A 141 12.47 -2.41 12.39
CA TYR A 141 11.70 -2.40 11.15
C TYR A 141 10.62 -1.32 11.22
N ARG A 142 10.39 -0.62 10.12
CA ARG A 142 9.35 0.40 9.99
C ARG A 142 8.33 -0.08 8.98
N TYR A 143 7.06 0.03 9.32
CA TYR A 143 5.95 -0.15 8.40
C TYR A 143 5.39 1.22 8.04
N GLU A 144 5.35 1.54 6.74
CA GLU A 144 4.86 2.80 6.21
C GLU A 144 3.91 2.52 5.03
N ALA A 145 2.61 2.47 5.32
CA ALA A 145 1.56 2.37 4.29
C ALA A 145 1.03 3.75 3.85
N ASP A 146 1.09 4.71 4.77
CA ASP A 146 0.68 6.11 4.63
C ASP A 146 1.36 6.90 5.75
N GLU A 147 1.54 8.21 5.58
CA GLU A 147 2.29 9.05 6.55
C GLU A 147 1.65 9.04 7.95
N VAL A 148 0.33 8.85 8.02
CA VAL A 148 -0.44 8.82 9.26
C VAL A 148 -0.39 7.46 9.97
N ASP A 149 -0.17 6.37 9.23
CA ASP A 149 -0.25 4.99 9.71
C ASP A 149 1.14 4.36 9.97
N ALA A 150 2.20 5.18 9.99
CA ALA A 150 3.56 4.71 10.19
C ALA A 150 3.75 4.10 11.59
N ALA A 151 4.41 2.94 11.66
CA ALA A 151 4.71 2.27 12.92
C ALA A 151 6.09 1.62 12.86
N THR A 152 6.87 1.83 13.93
CA THR A 152 8.18 1.20 14.09
C THR A 152 8.08 0.01 15.04
N PHE A 153 8.80 -1.07 14.71
CA PHE A 153 8.85 -2.32 15.46
C PHE A 153 10.30 -2.67 15.80
N GLU A 154 10.49 -3.25 16.96
CA GLU A 154 11.78 -3.72 17.45
C GLU A 154 11.72 -5.21 17.77
N TYR A 155 12.72 -5.92 17.29
CA TYR A 155 12.97 -7.33 17.51
C TYR A 155 14.06 -7.52 18.56
N ASN A 156 13.78 -8.33 19.58
CA ASN A 156 14.79 -8.70 20.58
C ASN A 156 15.24 -10.16 20.36
N PRO A 157 16.49 -10.40 19.92
CA PRO A 157 16.99 -11.75 19.65
C PRO A 157 17.23 -12.58 20.93
N ASN A 158 17.20 -11.99 22.12
CA ASN A 158 17.34 -12.73 23.37
C ASN A 158 16.00 -13.32 23.85
N SER A 159 14.90 -12.60 23.61
CA SER A 159 13.56 -13.01 24.03
C SER A 159 12.69 -13.53 22.89
N GLY A 160 13.09 -13.30 21.63
CA GLY A 160 12.27 -13.59 20.46
C GLY A 160 11.06 -12.66 20.32
N THR A 161 11.00 -11.56 21.06
CA THR A 161 9.85 -10.64 21.04
C THR A 161 9.95 -9.67 19.86
N PHE A 162 8.83 -9.41 19.21
CA PHE A 162 8.70 -8.42 18.13
C PHE A 162 7.56 -7.48 18.49
N GLU A 163 7.89 -6.27 18.92
CA GLU A 163 6.96 -5.32 19.55
C GLU A 163 7.04 -3.96 18.89
N ARG A 164 5.91 -3.24 18.92
CA ARG A 164 5.84 -1.87 18.43
C ARG A 164 6.52 -0.94 19.42
N ILE A 165 7.36 -0.05 18.93
CA ILE A 165 7.91 1.06 19.73
C ILE A 165 7.08 2.31 19.46
N GLU A 166 6.62 2.95 20.53
CA GLU A 166 5.98 4.27 20.44
C GLU A 166 7.11 5.31 20.38
N GLU A 167 7.24 5.98 19.23
CA GLU A 167 8.11 7.16 19.13
C GLU A 167 7.36 8.34 19.76
N GLU A 168 7.85 8.84 20.90
CA GLU A 168 7.41 10.09 21.55
C GLU A 168 7.66 11.33 20.70
#